data_AF-A0A3C0MFD3-F1
#
_entry.id   AF-A0A3C0MFD3-F1
#
_cell.length_a   1.000
_cell.length_b   1.000
_cell.length_c   1.000
_cell.angle_alpha   90.00
_cell.angle_beta   90.00
_cell.angle_gamma   90.00
#
_symmetry.space_group_name_H-M   'P 1'
#
loop_
_entity.id
_entity.type
_entity.pdbx_description
1 polymer ?
#
loop_
_entity_poly.entity_id
_entity_poly.type
_entity_poly.pdbx_seq_one_letter_code
_entity_poly.pdbx_strand_id
1 'polypeptide(L)'
;MATSGTLLIGQGETVQALHLPVANRHGLIAGATGTGKTTTLRLMAEGFSRAGVPVFLADVKGDIAGLAKPGEPKGFILERAAKMGLDWKPEGSPVVFWDLFGVQGHPLRATVSEIGPVLLAQMLQLNDTQEGV
;
A
#
# COMPACT_ATOMS: atom_id res chain seq x y z
N MET A 1 8.57 -8.93 -11.83
CA MET A 1 8.11 -7.88 -10.89
C MET A 1 8.41 -8.19 -9.42
N ALA A 2 8.54 -9.45 -9.03
CA ALA A 2 9.47 -9.86 -7.97
C ALA A 2 10.35 -10.97 -8.57
N THR A 3 11.66 -10.85 -8.44
CA THR A 3 12.60 -11.95 -8.74
C THR A 3 12.99 -12.54 -7.39
N SER A 4 13.43 -13.81 -7.32
CA SER A 4 13.75 -14.49 -6.05
C SER A 4 14.52 -13.57 -5.07
N GLY A 5 13.84 -13.04 -4.04
CA GLY A 5 14.40 -12.17 -3.00
C GLY A 5 14.38 -10.65 -3.21
N THR A 6 13.90 -10.11 -4.34
CA THR A 6 13.89 -8.65 -4.61
C THR A 6 12.58 -8.12 -5.22
N LEU A 7 12.28 -6.85 -4.90
CA LEU A 7 11.14 -6.07 -5.38
C LEU A 7 11.63 -4.92 -6.25
N LEU A 8 11.18 -4.82 -7.50
CA LEU A 8 11.53 -3.68 -8.36
C LEU A 8 10.87 -2.39 -7.84
N ILE A 9 11.67 -1.34 -7.63
CA ILE A 9 11.18 -0.01 -7.23
C ILE A 9 11.15 0.95 -8.42
N GLY A 10 12.14 0.85 -9.31
CA GLY A 10 12.23 1.71 -10.48
C GLY A 10 13.54 1.52 -11.24
N GLN A 11 13.78 2.37 -12.22
CA GLN A 11 14.99 2.36 -13.04
C GLN A 11 15.39 3.80 -13.38
N GLY A 12 16.64 4.14 -13.07
CA GLY A 12 17.32 5.35 -13.55
C GLY A 12 18.35 4.95 -14.59
N GLU A 13 19.62 5.32 -14.38
CA GLU A 13 20.75 4.76 -15.14
C GLU A 13 20.88 3.25 -14.92
N THR A 14 20.53 2.80 -13.71
CA THR A 14 20.53 1.39 -13.31
C THR A 14 19.18 0.99 -12.74
N VAL A 15 18.90 -0.31 -12.75
CA VAL A 15 17.71 -0.89 -12.11
C VAL A 15 17.85 -0.81 -10.60
N GLN A 16 16.80 -0.34 -9.93
CA GLN A 16 16.74 -0.17 -8.49
C GLN A 16 15.70 -1.15 -7.91
N ALA A 17 16.15 -2.03 -7.03
CA ALA A 17 15.32 -3.04 -6.39
C ALA A 17 15.54 -3.08 -4.87
N LEU A 18 14.46 -3.28 -4.13
CA LEU A 18 14.47 -3.49 -2.69
C LEU A 18 14.69 -4.98 -2.40
N HIS A 19 15.70 -5.29 -1.57
CA HIS A 19 15.89 -6.64 -1.06
C HIS A 19 14.80 -6.97 -0.01
N LEU A 20 14.01 -8.00 -0.28
CA LEU A 20 12.89 -8.39 0.59
C LEU A 20 13.33 -8.70 2.04
N PRO A 21 14.47 -9.35 2.32
CA PRO A 21 14.90 -9.61 3.70
C PRO A 21 15.14 -8.37 4.56
N VAL A 22 15.35 -7.20 3.94
CA VAL A 22 15.56 -5.92 4.65
C VAL A 22 14.35 -4.98 4.58
N ALA A 23 13.25 -5.43 3.97
CA ALA A 23 12.01 -4.66 3.81
C ALA A 23 11.20 -4.53 5.12
N ASN A 24 11.70 -5.09 6.23
CA ASN A 24 11.15 -4.91 7.58
C ASN A 24 11.58 -3.59 8.25
N ARG A 25 12.31 -2.72 7.54
CA ARG A 25 12.66 -1.37 8.00
C ARG A 25 11.61 -0.35 7.57
N HIS A 26 11.38 0.65 8.42
CA HIS A 26 10.52 1.78 8.07
C HIS A 26 11.11 2.58 6.90
N GLY A 27 10.24 3.05 6.02
CA GLY A 27 10.60 3.84 4.85
C GLY A 27 9.60 4.98 4.62
N LEU A 28 10.03 5.99 3.85
CA LEU A 28 9.23 7.17 3.51
C LEU A 28 9.20 7.34 2.00
N ILE A 29 7.99 7.38 1.43
CA ILE A 29 7.76 7.80 0.04
C ILE A 29 7.31 9.25 0.07
N ALA A 30 8.22 10.17 -0.30
CA ALA A 30 7.95 11.60 -0.33
C ALA A 30 8.07 12.18 -1.76
N GLY A 31 7.40 13.30 -2.01
CA GLY A 31 7.41 13.98 -3.30
C GLY A 31 6.26 14.98 -3.42
N ALA A 32 6.33 15.89 -4.39
CA ALA A 32 5.28 16.86 -4.67
C ALA A 32 4.00 16.19 -5.20
N THR A 33 2.91 16.94 -5.31
CA THR A 33 1.68 16.44 -5.93
C THR A 33 1.95 16.07 -7.39
N GLY A 34 1.43 14.92 -7.84
CA GLY A 34 1.62 14.44 -9.21
C GLY A 34 2.95 13.71 -9.48
N THR A 35 3.87 13.60 -8.51
CA THR A 35 5.17 12.93 -8.72
C THR A 35 5.15 11.41 -8.56
N GLY A 36 3.97 10.79 -8.60
CA GLY A 36 3.84 9.33 -8.59
C GLY A 36 3.89 8.65 -7.22
N LYS A 37 3.72 9.37 -6.10
CA LYS A 37 3.68 8.76 -4.74
C LYS A 37 2.73 7.55 -4.65
N THR A 38 1.47 7.72 -5.06
CA THR A 38 0.49 6.63 -5.09
C THR A 38 0.93 5.51 -6.03
N THR A 39 1.47 5.84 -7.20
CA THR A 39 1.95 4.84 -8.17
C THR A 39 3.07 3.98 -7.58
N THR A 40 4.04 4.60 -6.90
CA THR A 40 5.12 3.88 -6.20
C THR A 40 4.55 2.99 -5.10
N LEU A 41 3.63 3.50 -4.29
CA LEU A 41 2.99 2.72 -3.22
C LEU A 41 2.22 1.50 -3.77
N ARG A 42 1.49 1.67 -4.88
CA ARG A 42 0.79 0.57 -5.58
C ARG A 42 1.76 -0.50 -6.08
N LEU A 43 2.83 -0.09 -6.75
CA LEU A 43 3.87 -1.02 -7.25
C LEU A 43 4.47 -1.83 -6.09
N MET A 44 4.77 -1.17 -4.97
CA MET A 44 5.31 -1.85 -3.80
C MET A 44 4.30 -2.82 -3.20
N ALA A 45 3.05 -2.41 -3.04
CA ALA A 45 1.98 -3.27 -2.52
C ALA A 45 1.77 -4.52 -3.38
N GLU A 46 1.68 -4.37 -4.71
CA GLU A 46 1.56 -5.48 -5.65
C GLU A 46 2.75 -6.43 -5.52
N GLY A 47 3.97 -5.90 -5.50
CA GLY A 47 5.16 -6.73 -5.47
C GLY A 47 5.39 -7.44 -4.14
N PHE A 48 5.01 -6.83 -3.00
CA PHE A 48 4.97 -7.53 -1.71
C PHE A 48 3.91 -8.63 -1.70
N SER A 49 2.70 -8.35 -2.19
CA SER A 49 1.63 -9.35 -2.31
C SER A 49 2.06 -10.54 -3.18
N ARG A 50 2.69 -10.28 -4.34
CA ARG A 50 3.25 -11.32 -5.23
C ARG A 50 4.39 -12.12 -4.58
N ALA A 51 5.11 -11.52 -3.63
CA ALA A 51 6.14 -12.21 -2.84
C ALA A 51 5.55 -13.00 -1.64
N GLY A 52 4.22 -13.03 -1.48
CA GLY A 52 3.54 -13.71 -0.39
C GLY A 52 3.54 -12.92 0.92
N VAL A 53 3.90 -11.64 0.89
CA VAL A 53 3.90 -10.76 2.07
C VAL A 53 2.53 -10.07 2.17
N PRO A 54 1.78 -10.25 3.27
CA PRO A 54 0.54 -9.51 3.51
C PRO A 54 0.79 -8.01 3.62
N VAL A 55 -0.02 -7.21 2.92
CA VAL A 55 0.10 -5.74 2.93
C VAL A 55 -1.18 -5.14 3.49
N PHE A 56 -1.05 -4.32 4.52
CA PHE A 56 -2.15 -3.50 5.05
C PHE A 56 -1.96 -2.05 4.58
N LEU A 57 -3.00 -1.47 4.00
CA LEU A 57 -2.96 -0.12 3.40
C LEU A 57 -4.15 0.71 3.86
N ALA A 58 -3.87 1.94 4.29
CA ALA A 58 -4.89 2.94 4.51
C ALA A 58 -5.10 3.73 3.21
N ASP A 59 -6.25 3.55 2.56
CA ASP A 59 -6.58 4.17 1.28
C ASP A 59 -7.58 5.33 1.46
N VAL A 60 -7.09 6.46 1.96
CA VAL A 60 -7.92 7.63 2.27
C VAL A 60 -8.56 8.24 1.02
N LYS A 61 -7.89 8.14 -0.14
CA LYS A 61 -8.36 8.74 -1.40
C LYS A 61 -9.11 7.77 -2.31
N GLY A 62 -9.12 6.48 -1.97
CA GLY A 62 -9.68 5.43 -2.83
C GLY A 62 -8.85 5.15 -4.08
N ASP A 63 -7.64 5.71 -4.16
CA ASP A 63 -6.79 5.52 -5.32
C ASP A 63 -6.05 4.17 -5.27
N ILE A 64 -5.92 3.51 -4.13
CA ILE A 64 -5.21 2.22 -4.04
C ILE A 64 -6.15 1.03 -4.29
N ALA A 65 -7.45 1.16 -4.01
CA ALA A 65 -8.46 0.11 -4.15
C ALA A 65 -8.51 -0.54 -5.55
N GLY A 66 -8.10 0.19 -6.60
CA GLY A 66 -8.00 -0.32 -7.96
C GLY A 66 -7.07 -1.54 -8.13
N LEU A 67 -6.19 -1.81 -7.16
CA LEU A 67 -5.32 -3.00 -7.14
C LEU A 67 -6.09 -4.32 -7.22
N ALA A 68 -7.37 -4.34 -6.81
CA ALA A 68 -8.20 -5.55 -6.82
C ALA A 68 -8.56 -6.05 -8.24
N LYS A 69 -8.39 -5.22 -9.27
CA LYS A 69 -8.77 -5.55 -10.65
C LYS A 69 -7.58 -5.37 -11.59
N PRO A 70 -7.51 -6.16 -12.68
CA PRO A 70 -6.57 -5.90 -13.76
C PRO A 70 -6.73 -4.48 -14.30
N GLY A 71 -5.62 -3.76 -14.45
CA GLY A 71 -5.61 -2.46 -15.10
C GLY A 71 -5.80 -2.55 -16.61
N GLU A 72 -6.12 -1.43 -17.26
CA GLU A 72 -6.16 -1.37 -18.73
C GLU A 72 -4.72 -1.25 -19.30
N PRO A 73 -4.35 -2.05 -20.32
CA PRO A 73 -3.03 -1.98 -20.94
C PRO A 73 -2.94 -0.79 -21.91
N LYS A 74 -2.80 0.42 -21.36
CA LYS A 74 -2.65 1.66 -22.14
C LYS A 74 -1.28 1.70 -22.81
N GLY A 75 -1.20 2.27 -24.03
CA GLY A 75 0.02 2.28 -24.85
C GLY A 75 1.26 2.78 -24.11
N PHE A 76 1.15 3.91 -23.39
CA PHE A 76 2.29 4.47 -22.63
C PHE A 76 2.80 3.54 -21.50
N ILE A 77 1.94 2.66 -20.96
CA ILE A 77 2.32 1.68 -19.93
C ILE A 77 3.13 0.55 -20.57
N LEU A 78 2.63 0.01 -21.69
CA LEU A 78 3.29 -1.05 -22.44
C LEU A 78 4.64 -0.60 -22.98
N GLU A 79 4.73 0.60 -23.55
CA GLU A 79 5.98 1.19 -24.01
C GLU A 79 7.00 1.35 -22.88
N ARG A 80 6.55 1.81 -21.70
CA ARG A 80 7.42 1.94 -20.53
C ARG A 80 7.90 0.59 -20.03
N ALA A 81 7.01 -0.40 -19.95
CA ALA A 81 7.37 -1.75 -19.55
C ALA A 81 8.40 -2.37 -20.51
N ALA A 82 8.20 -2.21 -21.82
CA ALA A 82 9.13 -2.67 -22.84
C ALA A 82 10.51 -2.00 -22.73
N LYS A 83 10.56 -0.67 -22.53
CA LYS A 83 11.82 0.08 -22.29
C LYS A 83 12.57 -0.41 -21.06
N MET A 84 11.85 -0.88 -20.05
CA MET A 84 12.42 -1.43 -18.82
C MET A 84 12.69 -2.94 -18.90
N GLY A 85 12.43 -3.58 -20.05
CA GLY A 85 12.59 -5.03 -20.23
C GLY A 85 11.64 -5.88 -19.36
N LEU A 86 10.47 -5.35 -19.00
CA LEU A 86 9.50 -6.01 -18.14
C LEU A 86 8.45 -6.75 -18.97
N ASP A 87 8.25 -8.04 -18.72
CA ASP A 87 7.04 -8.77 -19.14
C ASP A 87 5.87 -8.36 -18.22
N TRP A 88 5.37 -7.15 -18.42
CA TRP A 88 4.24 -6.63 -17.64
C TRP A 88 2.92 -7.07 -18.25
N LYS A 89 2.06 -7.66 -17.42
CA LYS A 89 0.70 -8.03 -17.76
C LYS A 89 -0.27 -7.40 -16.75
N PRO A 90 -1.41 -6.87 -17.21
CA PRO A 90 -2.42 -6.35 -16.30
C PRO A 90 -3.05 -7.49 -15.51
N GLU A 91 -2.88 -7.46 -14.19
CA GLU A 91 -3.39 -8.47 -13.26
C GLU A 91 -3.87 -7.77 -11.99
N GLY A 92 -4.95 -8.29 -11.39
CA GLY A 92 -5.40 -7.86 -10.08
C GLY A 92 -4.60 -8.56 -8.97
N SER A 93 -4.43 -7.87 -7.84
CA SER A 93 -3.94 -8.46 -6.60
C SER A 93 -5.09 -9.00 -5.75
N PRO A 94 -4.87 -10.03 -4.92
CA PRO A 94 -5.84 -10.42 -3.91
C PRO A 94 -6.02 -9.28 -2.91
N VAL A 95 -7.23 -8.73 -2.82
CA VAL A 95 -7.56 -7.60 -1.94
C VAL A 95 -8.80 -7.93 -1.14
N VAL A 96 -8.75 -7.64 0.16
CA VAL A 96 -9.90 -7.67 1.06
C VAL A 96 -10.15 -6.24 1.54
N PHE A 97 -11.33 -5.70 1.21
CA PHE A 97 -11.75 -4.40 1.72
C PHE A 97 -12.27 -4.57 3.13
N TRP A 98 -11.81 -3.70 4.03
CA TRP A 98 -12.31 -3.66 5.41
C TRP A 98 -13.40 -2.61 5.50
N ASP A 99 -14.52 -2.99 6.10
CA ASP A 99 -15.70 -2.15 6.24
C ASP A 99 -16.04 -1.99 7.73
N LEU A 100 -16.14 -0.75 8.17
CA LEU A 100 -16.54 -0.40 9.53
C LEU A 100 -17.97 -0.83 9.85
N PHE A 101 -18.87 -0.80 8.88
CA PHE A 101 -20.28 -1.17 9.04
C PHE A 101 -20.57 -2.61 8.62
N GLY A 102 -19.61 -3.31 7.99
CA GLY A 102 -19.75 -4.70 7.56
C GLY A 102 -20.76 -4.95 6.44
N VAL A 103 -21.06 -3.96 5.61
CA VAL A 103 -22.05 -4.03 4.53
C VAL A 103 -21.42 -4.41 3.19
N GLN A 104 -20.26 -3.82 2.88
CA GLN A 104 -19.61 -3.88 1.56
C GLN A 104 -18.26 -4.61 1.59
N GLY A 105 -17.80 -5.04 2.76
CA GLY A 105 -16.48 -5.64 2.94
C GLY A 105 -16.37 -6.48 4.20
N HIS A 106 -15.13 -6.90 4.50
CA HIS A 106 -14.82 -7.63 5.71
C HIS A 106 -15.07 -6.74 6.94
N PRO A 107 -15.90 -7.17 7.90
CA PRO A 107 -16.27 -6.34 9.03
C PRO A 107 -15.07 -6.08 9.94
N LEU A 108 -14.85 -4.80 10.27
CA LEU A 108 -13.93 -4.46 11.35
C LEU A 108 -14.58 -4.88 12.68
N ARG A 109 -13.90 -5.74 13.43
CA ARG A 109 -14.40 -6.25 14.72
C ARG A 109 -14.05 -5.38 15.93
N ALA A 110 -13.24 -4.34 15.72
CA ALA A 110 -12.77 -3.47 16.78
C ALA A 110 -13.87 -2.50 17.24
N THR A 111 -14.07 -2.37 18.55
CA THR A 111 -14.97 -1.37 19.16
C THR A 111 -14.19 -0.25 19.85
N VAL A 112 -14.81 0.93 20.02
CA VAL A 112 -14.18 2.05 20.77
C VAL A 112 -13.85 1.64 22.21
N SER A 113 -14.65 0.76 22.81
CA SER A 113 -14.41 0.23 24.15
C SER A 113 -13.13 -0.61 24.24
N GLU A 114 -12.71 -1.26 23.16
CA GLU A 114 -11.47 -2.07 23.11
C GLU A 114 -10.20 -1.23 22.93
N ILE A 115 -10.32 0.00 22.40
CA ILE A 115 -9.19 0.96 22.34
C ILE A 115 -8.72 1.30 23.76
N GLY A 116 -9.67 1.41 24.70
CA GLY A 116 -9.42 1.79 26.08
C GLY A 116 -9.18 3.31 26.25
N PRO A 117 -9.36 3.84 27.47
CA PRO A 117 -9.35 5.28 27.72
C PRO A 117 -8.00 5.93 27.40
N VAL A 118 -6.88 5.24 27.66
CA VAL A 118 -5.52 5.78 27.45
C VAL A 118 -5.21 5.99 25.97
N LEU A 119 -5.43 4.97 25.14
CA LEU A 119 -5.15 5.08 23.71
C LEU A 119 -6.14 6.05 23.05
N LEU A 120 -7.39 6.09 23.52
CA LEU A 120 -8.39 7.05 23.05
C LEU A 120 -8.00 8.49 23.38
N ALA A 121 -7.51 8.76 24.59
CA ALA A 121 -7.01 10.07 25.01
C ALA A 121 -5.82 10.53 24.14
N GLN A 122 -4.87 9.64 23.87
CA GLN A 122 -3.74 9.94 22.98
C GLN A 122 -4.19 10.23 21.55
N MET A 123 -5.11 9.43 20.99
CA MET A 123 -5.65 9.65 19.65
C MET A 123 -6.39 10.98 19.52
N LEU A 124 -7.07 11.41 20.59
CA LEU A 124 -7.81 12.67 20.66
C LEU A 124 -6.94 13.85 21.13
N GLN A 125 -5.68 13.61 21.49
CA GLN A 125 -4.76 14.60 22.04
C GLN A 125 -5.35 15.34 23.25
N LEU A 126 -5.98 14.60 24.16
CA LEU A 126 -6.57 15.17 25.37
C LEU A 126 -5.47 15.71 26.30
N ASN A 127 -5.81 16.76 27.04
CA ASN A 127 -4.97 17.25 28.13
C ASN A 127 -5.34 16.58 29.47
N ASP A 128 -4.50 16.75 30.49
CA ASP A 128 -4.67 16.15 31.82
C ASP A 128 -6.06 16.39 32.46
N THR A 129 -6.72 17.51 32.15
CA THR A 129 -8.06 17.80 32.68
C THR A 129 -9.13 16.97 31.98
N GLN A 130 -8.97 16.75 30.68
CA GLN A 130 -9.88 16.01 29.83
C GLN A 130 -9.72 14.49 29.96
N GLU A 131 -8.52 14.01 30.32
CA GLU A 131 -8.26 12.59 30.54
C GLU A 131 -9.01 12.03 31.76
N GLY A 132 -9.41 12.90 32.70
CA GLY A 132 -10.38 12.64 33.76
C GLY A 132 -10.22 11.27 34.42
N VAL A 133 -9.37 11.20 35.46
CA VAL A 133 -9.13 9.98 36.25
C VAL A 133 -10.42 9.30 36.69
#